data_AF-A0A9P0F062-F1
#
_entry.id   AF-A0A9P0F062-F1
#
_cell.length_a   1.000
_cell.length_b   1.000
_cell.length_c   1.000
_cell.angle_alpha   90.00
_cell.angle_beta   90.00
_cell.angle_gamma   90.00
#
_symmetry.space_group_name_H-M   'P 1'
#
loop_
_entity.id
_entity.type
_entity.pdbx_description
1 polymer ?
#
loop_
_entity_poly.entity_id
_entity_poly.type
_entity_poly.pdbx_seq_one_letter_code
_entity_poly.pdbx_strand_id
1 'polypeptide(L)'
;MHAEEEDCEYEVTVNRYGSIIDIRPINLRAYEMPQVSTSPQGQWSHGLSSLLASLGCTLGIFNISRFAILSVHFGANFIMQFVILSLIVGVPLFTFHVSLGQLLASGVIDMWSISPIFKGIGIALLLSQAMLGIYSIIGVSWMFVYFRDSFITKQDVYRWAEPLDLSREDGLPDFRRSNATYKLEETVPDYFNGVVLQRQYLLSPPSESGSIKFSVAFNLAVAWLIVFISLSKGLKSYGKVIYVFSAVPVMGLFVLCAKMLGAAPGMSQNQEFFLETDWNEFFLNTKSWTAAFVESFATWGMLGASAMQIASHNKQKNLLPRDTGLVIIITLAVLILSSFLAHTCYQLILAHGFLYSPSSFEKMSTYRFLHRRNSPQPPSHYAVGPHRMPHNGLFLGERVINPSINPRHESGYQALRFATELVPATFALLGADKVSPFWSVLFYFVLTLFGIAQQLAIWHCVVSGIIAVDVKSLKPWATTITFFTCLLHL
;
A
#
# COMPACT_ATOMS: atom_id res chain seq x y z
N MET A 1 54.29 -2.66 19.75
CA MET A 1 54.01 -4.02 19.23
C MET A 1 53.07 -4.65 20.24
N HIS A 2 51.77 -4.34 20.14
CA HIS A 2 50.74 -4.95 20.97
C HIS A 2 50.35 -6.25 20.28
N ALA A 3 50.61 -7.38 20.93
CA ALA A 3 50.08 -8.67 20.52
C ALA A 3 48.61 -8.73 20.96
N GLU A 4 47.71 -8.95 20.02
CA GLU A 4 46.33 -9.36 20.30
C GLU A 4 46.37 -10.81 20.81
N GLU A 5 45.86 -11.04 22.02
CA GLU A 5 45.53 -12.38 22.51
C GLU A 5 44.31 -12.89 21.73
N GLU A 6 44.51 -13.89 20.86
CA GLU A 6 43.41 -14.64 20.24
C GLU A 6 42.81 -15.59 21.30
N ASP A 7 41.59 -15.29 21.76
CA ASP A 7 40.75 -16.24 22.50
C ASP A 7 40.34 -17.40 21.56
N CYS A 8 41.11 -18.49 21.58
CA CYS A 8 40.76 -19.73 20.89
C CYS A 8 39.72 -20.52 21.72
N GLU A 9 38.51 -20.66 21.20
CA GLU A 9 37.47 -21.53 21.76
C GLU A 9 37.72 -22.99 21.31
N TYR A 10 37.57 -23.96 22.20
CA TYR A 10 37.85 -25.39 21.93
C TYR A 10 36.60 -26.25 22.15
N GLU A 11 36.36 -27.20 21.24
CA GLU A 11 35.34 -28.24 21.42
C GLU A 11 35.97 -29.47 22.07
N VAL A 12 35.45 -29.87 23.24
CA VAL A 12 35.97 -30.99 24.04
C VAL A 12 34.99 -32.15 23.97
N THR A 13 35.41 -33.25 23.35
CA THR A 13 34.59 -34.47 23.28
C THR A 13 34.94 -35.38 24.44
N VAL A 14 33.94 -35.81 25.23
CA VAL A 14 34.13 -36.60 26.46
C VAL A 14 33.43 -37.96 26.31
N ASN A 15 34.05 -39.03 26.81
CA ASN A 15 33.44 -40.37 26.80
C ASN A 15 32.34 -40.52 27.87
N ARG A 16 31.61 -41.64 27.82
CA ARG A 16 30.56 -41.97 28.81
C ARG A 16 31.05 -42.12 30.26
N TYR A 17 32.36 -42.14 30.49
CA TYR A 17 33.00 -42.21 31.80
C TYR A 17 33.63 -40.87 32.23
N GLY A 18 33.39 -39.78 31.50
CA GLY A 18 33.89 -38.44 31.84
C GLY A 18 35.34 -38.16 31.44
N SER A 19 35.99 -39.03 30.67
CA SER A 19 37.36 -38.81 30.18
C SER A 19 37.37 -38.09 28.84
N ILE A 20 38.22 -37.06 28.71
CA ILE A 20 38.39 -36.29 27.46
C ILE A 20 39.00 -37.20 26.39
N ILE A 21 38.35 -37.29 25.23
CA ILE A 21 38.73 -38.11 24.08
C ILE A 21 39.44 -37.27 23.02
N ASP A 22 38.95 -36.06 22.77
CA ASP A 22 39.42 -35.19 21.69
C ASP A 22 39.22 -33.72 22.07
N ILE A 23 40.18 -32.88 21.73
CA ILE A 23 40.13 -31.42 21.90
C ILE A 23 40.47 -30.82 20.55
N ARG A 24 39.48 -30.23 19.87
CA ARG A 24 39.68 -29.55 18.59
C ARG A 24 39.55 -28.04 18.75
N PRO A 25 40.47 -27.24 18.19
CA PRO A 25 40.27 -25.81 18.11
C PRO A 25 39.06 -25.54 17.20
N ILE A 26 38.11 -24.75 17.69
CA ILE A 26 36.99 -24.29 16.88
C ILE A 26 37.57 -23.26 15.91
N ASN A 27 37.67 -23.63 14.64
CA ASN A 27 38.10 -22.70 13.60
C ASN A 27 36.97 -21.72 13.31
N LEU A 28 36.87 -20.65 14.09
CA LEU A 28 35.88 -19.57 13.92
C LEU A 28 35.94 -18.96 12.50
N ARG A 29 37.09 -19.02 11.81
CA ARG A 29 37.21 -18.60 10.40
C ARG A 29 36.44 -19.49 9.41
N ALA A 30 36.06 -20.71 9.79
CA ALA A 30 35.19 -21.55 8.95
C ALA A 30 33.73 -21.08 8.97
N TYR A 31 33.33 -20.31 10.00
CA TYR A 31 32.04 -19.63 10.10
C TYR A 31 32.12 -18.15 9.68
N GLU A 32 33.32 -17.59 9.56
CA GLU A 32 33.50 -16.30 8.89
C GLU A 32 33.16 -16.44 7.41
N MET A 33 31.99 -15.90 7.04
CA MET A 33 31.66 -15.71 5.64
C MET A 33 32.80 -14.94 4.97
N PRO A 34 33.27 -15.40 3.79
CA PRO A 34 34.44 -14.82 3.13
C PRO A 34 34.29 -13.30 2.95
N GLN A 35 35.18 -12.54 3.61
CA GLN A 35 35.19 -11.08 3.68
C GLN A 35 35.54 -10.35 2.38
N VAL A 36 35.66 -11.02 1.23
CA VAL A 36 35.95 -10.36 -0.05
C VAL A 36 35.16 -10.98 -1.18
N SER A 37 34.00 -10.40 -1.47
CA SER A 37 33.54 -10.29 -2.86
C SER A 37 32.64 -9.06 -2.98
N THR A 38 32.99 -8.16 -3.91
CA THR A 38 31.98 -7.30 -4.53
C THR A 38 30.81 -8.19 -4.91
N SER A 39 29.61 -7.96 -4.34
CA SER A 39 28.48 -8.85 -4.59
C SER A 39 28.34 -9.04 -6.11
N PRO A 40 28.27 -10.29 -6.62
CA PRO A 40 28.20 -10.55 -8.05
C PRO A 40 26.94 -9.93 -8.70
N GLN A 41 25.98 -9.51 -7.86
CA GLN A 41 24.70 -8.91 -8.22
C GLN A 41 24.73 -7.37 -8.31
N GLY A 42 25.83 -6.71 -7.93
CA GLY A 42 25.99 -5.27 -7.99
C GLY A 42 25.56 -4.55 -6.70
N GLN A 43 26.05 -3.32 -6.52
CA GLN A 43 25.83 -2.50 -5.32
C GLN A 43 25.10 -1.21 -5.64
N TRP A 44 24.44 -0.63 -4.63
CA TRP A 44 23.80 0.68 -4.72
C TRP A 44 24.78 1.80 -5.08
N SER A 45 24.36 2.70 -5.97
CA SER A 45 25.16 3.84 -6.41
C SER A 45 25.32 4.93 -5.35
N HIS A 46 24.28 5.15 -4.53
CA HIS A 46 24.27 6.15 -3.46
C HIS A 46 23.89 5.52 -2.12
N GLY A 47 24.40 6.10 -1.02
CA GLY A 47 24.23 5.54 0.33
C GLY A 47 22.78 5.49 0.82
N LEU A 48 21.91 6.42 0.40
CA LEU A 48 20.50 6.44 0.81
C LEU A 48 19.57 5.68 -0.15
N SER A 49 20.06 5.23 -1.32
CA SER A 49 19.20 4.58 -2.32
C SER A 49 18.54 3.32 -1.77
N SER A 50 19.27 2.52 -0.99
CA SER A 50 18.73 1.31 -0.37
C SER A 50 17.62 1.61 0.63
N LEU A 51 17.88 2.56 1.55
CA LEU A 51 16.91 3.05 2.53
C LEU A 51 15.61 3.52 1.83
N LEU A 52 15.75 4.36 0.81
CA LEU A 52 14.60 4.90 0.07
C LEU A 52 13.87 3.83 -0.75
N ALA A 53 14.60 2.84 -1.30
CA ALA A 53 13.99 1.68 -1.95
C ALA A 53 13.23 0.81 -0.94
N SER A 54 13.77 0.62 0.27
CA SER A 54 13.10 -0.09 1.36
C SER A 54 11.81 0.60 1.82
N LEU A 55 11.70 1.92 1.72
CA LEU A 55 10.42 2.62 1.93
C LEU A 55 9.35 2.16 0.93
N GLY A 56 9.71 1.80 -0.30
CA GLY A 56 8.76 1.22 -1.26
C GLY A 56 8.26 -0.17 -0.86
N CYS A 57 8.96 -0.87 0.04
CA CYS A 57 8.48 -2.14 0.59
C CYS A 57 7.47 -1.95 1.73
N THR A 58 7.54 -0.83 2.46
CA THR A 58 6.67 -0.59 3.61
C THR A 58 5.52 0.35 3.28
N LEU A 59 5.76 1.34 2.41
CA LEU A 59 4.81 2.35 1.98
C LEU A 59 4.33 2.10 0.57
N GLY A 60 3.01 2.16 0.42
CA GLY A 60 2.32 1.84 -0.80
C GLY A 60 0.91 2.41 -0.81
N ILE A 61 0.34 2.61 -2.00
CA ILE A 61 -1.00 3.19 -2.12
C ILE A 61 -2.06 2.42 -1.31
N PHE A 62 -1.99 1.09 -1.31
CA PHE A 62 -2.96 0.24 -0.64
C PHE A 62 -2.84 0.30 0.88
N ASN A 63 -1.61 0.24 1.38
CA ASN A 63 -1.31 0.35 2.80
C ASN A 63 -1.72 1.73 3.34
N ILE A 64 -1.34 2.81 2.65
CA ILE A 64 -1.74 4.19 2.99
C ILE A 64 -3.26 4.34 3.02
N SER A 65 -3.96 3.79 2.02
CA SER A 65 -5.42 3.91 1.89
C SER A 65 -6.17 3.09 2.95
N ARG A 66 -5.74 1.86 3.23
CA ARG A 66 -6.38 1.02 4.26
C ARG A 66 -6.13 1.58 5.65
N PHE A 67 -4.89 2.00 5.96
CA PHE A 67 -4.57 2.60 7.24
C PHE A 67 -5.42 3.85 7.52
N ALA A 68 -5.58 4.73 6.51
CA ALA A 68 -6.46 5.88 6.57
C ALA A 68 -7.90 5.50 6.97
N ILE A 69 -8.50 4.53 6.27
CA ILE A 69 -9.91 4.16 6.47
C ILE A 69 -10.13 3.42 7.79
N LEU A 70 -9.23 2.48 8.15
CA LEU A 70 -9.28 1.80 9.43
C LEU A 70 -9.19 2.79 10.60
N SER A 71 -8.39 3.85 10.46
CA SER A 71 -8.32 4.90 11.48
C SER A 71 -9.60 5.74 11.59
N VAL A 72 -10.35 5.92 10.49
CA VAL A 72 -11.68 6.58 10.53
C VAL A 72 -12.72 5.66 11.17
N HIS A 73 -12.66 4.35 10.92
CA HIS A 73 -13.62 3.39 11.45
C HIS A 73 -13.43 3.09 12.94
N PHE A 74 -12.19 2.91 13.40
CA PHE A 74 -11.86 2.50 14.77
C PHE A 74 -11.28 3.62 15.65
N GLY A 75 -10.98 4.80 15.07
CA GLY A 75 -10.42 5.92 15.80
C GLY A 75 -8.98 5.72 16.28
N ALA A 76 -8.63 6.37 17.39
CA ALA A 76 -7.27 6.33 17.95
C ALA A 76 -6.89 4.94 18.50
N ASN A 77 -7.88 4.12 18.88
CA ASN A 77 -7.67 2.76 19.38
C ASN A 77 -6.87 1.91 18.38
N PHE A 78 -7.27 1.93 17.11
CA PHE A 78 -6.59 1.19 16.05
C PHE A 78 -5.14 1.64 15.85
N ILE A 79 -4.87 2.95 15.90
CA ILE A 79 -3.52 3.49 15.69
C ILE A 79 -2.58 3.00 16.79
N MET A 80 -3.01 3.07 18.05
CA MET A 80 -2.19 2.58 19.17
C MET A 80 -1.99 1.06 19.10
N GLN A 81 -3.04 0.30 18.80
CA GLN A 81 -2.94 -1.16 18.62
C GLN A 81 -1.98 -1.52 17.49
N PHE A 82 -2.04 -0.81 16.36
CA PHE A 82 -1.13 -0.99 15.23
C PHE A 82 0.33 -0.69 15.63
N VAL A 83 0.57 0.38 16.37
CA VAL A 83 1.93 0.72 16.84
C VAL A 83 2.46 -0.38 17.76
N ILE A 84 1.67 -0.86 18.73
CA ILE A 84 2.05 -1.95 19.63
C ILE A 84 2.40 -3.22 18.82
N LEU A 85 1.53 -3.65 17.92
CA LEU A 85 1.74 -4.85 17.10
C LEU A 85 2.87 -4.68 16.09
N SER A 86 3.10 -3.46 15.60
CA SER A 86 4.25 -3.13 14.76
C SER A 86 5.54 -3.31 15.55
N LEU A 87 5.62 -2.82 16.80
CA LEU A 87 6.83 -2.96 17.61
C LEU A 87 7.11 -4.42 18.02
N ILE A 88 6.06 -5.20 18.32
CA ILE A 88 6.21 -6.58 18.81
C ILE A 88 6.46 -7.57 17.67
N VAL A 89 5.79 -7.40 16.52
CA VAL A 89 5.80 -8.40 15.44
C VAL A 89 6.35 -7.81 14.13
N GLY A 90 5.81 -6.67 13.70
CA GLY A 90 6.10 -6.12 12.37
C GLY A 90 7.56 -5.70 12.17
N VAL A 91 8.04 -4.78 13.00
CA VAL A 91 9.41 -4.22 12.96
C VAL A 91 10.48 -5.31 13.15
N PRO A 92 10.36 -6.25 14.11
CA PRO A 92 11.27 -7.39 14.19
C PRO A 92 11.30 -8.21 12.89
N LEU A 93 10.13 -8.50 12.30
CA LEU A 93 10.05 -9.26 11.05
C LEU A 93 10.70 -8.52 9.86
N PHE A 94 10.46 -7.22 9.72
CA PHE A 94 11.09 -6.40 8.68
C PHE A 94 12.61 -6.34 8.87
N THR A 95 13.06 -6.10 10.10
CA THR A 95 14.48 -6.05 10.45
C THR A 95 15.16 -7.39 10.18
N PHE A 96 14.47 -8.51 10.47
CA PHE A 96 14.95 -9.84 10.14
C PHE A 96 15.17 -10.01 8.64
N HIS A 97 14.20 -9.68 7.78
CA HIS A 97 14.35 -9.78 6.33
C HIS A 97 15.47 -8.92 5.77
N VAL A 98 15.58 -7.68 6.23
CA VAL A 98 16.62 -6.74 5.79
C VAL A 98 18.01 -7.20 6.26
N SER A 99 18.13 -7.68 7.49
CA SER A 99 19.39 -8.21 8.04
C SER A 99 19.83 -9.48 7.32
N LEU A 100 18.88 -10.39 7.06
CA LEU A 100 19.13 -11.64 6.35
C LEU A 100 19.61 -11.36 4.91
N GLY A 101 18.98 -10.40 4.23
CA GLY A 101 19.38 -9.98 2.89
C GLY A 101 20.82 -9.43 2.85
N GLN A 102 21.15 -8.49 3.74
CA GLN A 102 22.51 -7.93 3.80
C GLN A 102 23.55 -8.96 4.21
N LEU A 103 23.25 -9.84 5.17
CA LEU A 103 24.16 -10.87 5.64
C LEU A 103 24.55 -11.81 4.50
N LEU A 104 23.56 -12.30 3.75
CA LEU A 104 23.79 -13.34 2.74
C LEU A 104 24.24 -12.78 1.39
N ALA A 105 24.03 -11.48 1.14
CA ALA A 105 24.41 -10.78 -0.09
C ALA A 105 23.99 -11.54 -1.37
N SER A 106 22.87 -12.25 -1.28
CA SER A 106 22.35 -13.19 -2.28
C SER A 106 20.88 -12.91 -2.60
N GLY A 107 20.39 -13.46 -3.71
CA GLY A 107 19.05 -13.22 -4.21
C GLY A 107 18.00 -14.10 -3.52
N VAL A 108 16.71 -13.76 -3.64
CA VAL A 108 15.62 -14.44 -2.92
C VAL A 108 15.58 -15.96 -3.12
N ILE A 109 15.92 -16.47 -4.31
CA ILE A 109 15.93 -17.92 -4.59
C ILE A 109 17.16 -18.59 -3.97
N ASP A 110 18.34 -18.00 -4.17
CA ASP A 110 19.62 -18.57 -3.76
C ASP A 110 19.82 -18.53 -2.25
N MET A 111 19.20 -17.57 -1.57
CA MET A 111 19.37 -17.34 -0.15
C MET A 111 18.87 -18.49 0.74
N TRP A 112 17.86 -19.25 0.29
CA TRP A 112 17.36 -20.41 1.03
C TRP A 112 18.21 -21.68 0.83
N SER A 113 19.37 -21.58 0.17
CA SER A 113 20.34 -22.68 0.07
C SER A 113 21.04 -22.99 1.41
N ILE A 114 20.80 -22.20 2.47
CA ILE A 114 21.24 -22.51 3.85
C ILE A 114 20.75 -23.91 4.27
N SER A 115 19.53 -24.27 3.83
CA SER A 115 19.05 -25.64 3.93
C SER A 115 18.31 -26.01 2.63
N PRO A 116 18.78 -27.03 1.88
CA PRO A 116 18.20 -27.38 0.58
C PRO A 116 16.72 -27.74 0.65
N ILE A 117 16.19 -28.09 1.82
CA ILE A 117 14.75 -28.35 2.04
C ILE A 117 13.89 -27.08 1.88
N PHE A 118 14.47 -25.89 2.08
CA PHE A 118 13.76 -24.61 2.05
C PHE A 118 13.87 -23.87 0.71
N LYS A 119 14.52 -24.45 -0.31
CA LYS A 119 14.63 -23.82 -1.64
C LYS A 119 13.26 -23.49 -2.27
N GLY A 120 12.23 -24.31 -1.97
CA GLY A 120 10.86 -24.06 -2.40
C GLY A 120 10.24 -22.77 -1.85
N ILE A 121 10.69 -22.31 -0.67
CA ILE A 121 10.21 -21.07 -0.05
C ILE A 121 10.60 -19.87 -0.90
N GLY A 122 11.85 -19.82 -1.38
CA GLY A 122 12.32 -18.72 -2.24
C GLY A 122 11.51 -18.60 -3.54
N ILE A 123 11.19 -19.72 -4.18
CA ILE A 123 10.38 -19.77 -5.40
C ILE A 123 8.93 -19.33 -5.10
N ALA A 124 8.33 -19.83 -4.02
CA ALA A 124 6.97 -19.46 -3.61
C ALA A 124 6.86 -17.97 -3.27
N LEU A 125 7.86 -17.40 -2.58
CA LEU A 125 7.92 -15.97 -2.28
C LEU A 125 8.05 -15.15 -3.58
N LEU A 126 8.91 -15.56 -4.50
CA LEU A 126 9.09 -14.85 -5.78
C LEU A 126 7.80 -14.86 -6.62
N LEU A 127 7.13 -16.01 -6.70
CA LEU A 127 5.84 -16.13 -7.39
C LEU A 127 4.76 -15.27 -6.72
N SER A 128 4.72 -15.25 -5.39
CA SER A 128 3.80 -14.41 -4.63
C SER A 128 4.03 -12.92 -4.91
N GLN A 129 5.30 -12.48 -4.96
CA GLN A 129 5.67 -11.11 -5.33
C GLN A 129 5.27 -10.78 -6.77
N ALA A 130 5.44 -11.71 -7.72
CA ALA A 130 5.02 -11.51 -9.10
C ALA A 130 3.50 -11.32 -9.22
N MET A 131 2.71 -12.19 -8.59
CA MET A 131 1.25 -12.06 -8.55
C MET A 131 0.80 -10.76 -7.90
N LEU A 132 1.46 -10.37 -6.80
CA LEU A 132 1.19 -9.13 -6.11
C LEU A 132 1.47 -7.92 -7.00
N GLY A 133 2.60 -7.92 -7.70
CA GLY A 133 3.03 -6.87 -8.63
C GLY A 133 2.08 -6.68 -9.81
N ILE A 134 1.56 -7.77 -10.37
CA ILE A 134 0.58 -7.70 -11.47
C ILE A 134 -0.73 -7.08 -10.97
N TYR A 135 -1.16 -7.47 -9.77
CA TYR A 135 -2.42 -6.99 -9.21
C TYR A 135 -2.33 -5.54 -8.68
N SER A 136 -1.21 -5.14 -8.08
CA SER A 136 -0.98 -3.78 -7.56
C SER A 136 -1.02 -2.73 -8.65
N ILE A 137 -0.43 -3.01 -9.82
CA ILE A 137 -0.28 -1.99 -10.87
C ILE A 137 -1.63 -1.59 -11.49
N ILE A 138 -2.64 -2.46 -11.42
CA ILE A 138 -4.02 -2.15 -11.81
C ILE A 138 -4.58 -1.01 -10.96
N GLY A 139 -4.37 -1.04 -9.64
CA GLY A 139 -4.80 0.05 -8.75
C GLY A 139 -4.10 1.38 -9.04
N VAL A 140 -2.83 1.33 -9.42
CA VAL A 140 -2.07 2.52 -9.87
C VAL A 140 -2.66 3.09 -11.17
N SER A 141 -3.07 2.24 -12.11
CA SER A 141 -3.71 2.67 -13.36
C SER A 141 -5.03 3.43 -13.13
N TRP A 142 -5.79 3.07 -12.10
CA TRP A 142 -7.01 3.79 -11.71
C TRP A 142 -6.67 5.18 -11.17
N MET A 143 -5.59 5.33 -10.41
CA MET A 143 -5.17 6.64 -9.91
C MET A 143 -4.74 7.59 -11.02
N PHE A 144 -4.17 7.10 -12.12
CA PHE A 144 -3.91 7.94 -13.29
C PHE A 144 -5.19 8.52 -13.89
N VAL A 145 -6.32 7.80 -13.82
CA VAL A 145 -7.63 8.34 -14.26
C VAL A 145 -8.02 9.52 -13.38
N TYR A 146 -8.00 9.36 -12.06
CA TYR A 146 -8.31 10.45 -11.13
C TYR A 146 -7.32 11.61 -11.22
N PHE A 147 -6.03 11.33 -11.40
CA PHE A 147 -5.00 12.36 -11.59
C PHE A 147 -5.30 13.22 -12.83
N ARG A 148 -5.60 12.60 -13.97
CA ARG A 148 -6.01 13.32 -15.19
C ARG A 148 -7.27 14.15 -14.94
N ASP A 149 -8.27 13.55 -14.33
CA ASP A 149 -9.59 14.18 -14.14
C ASP A 149 -9.62 15.19 -12.97
N SER A 150 -8.50 15.36 -12.25
CA SER A 150 -8.30 16.42 -11.25
C SER A 150 -7.90 17.77 -11.86
N PHE A 151 -7.42 17.78 -13.11
CA PHE A 151 -7.08 19.01 -13.82
C PHE A 151 -8.36 19.71 -14.32
N ILE A 152 -8.98 20.49 -13.43
CA ILE A 152 -10.17 21.29 -13.73
C ILE A 152 -9.90 22.78 -13.49
N THR A 153 -10.71 23.66 -14.09
CA THR A 153 -10.66 25.10 -13.82
C THR A 153 -11.48 25.44 -12.57
N LYS A 154 -11.24 26.60 -11.94
CA LYS A 154 -12.01 27.05 -10.75
C LYS A 154 -13.52 27.17 -10.99
N GLN A 155 -13.94 27.29 -12.24
CA GLN A 155 -15.35 27.41 -12.64
C GLN A 155 -15.99 26.06 -12.95
N ASP A 156 -15.20 25.00 -13.06
CA ASP A 156 -15.65 23.67 -13.43
C ASP A 156 -15.97 22.83 -12.17
N VAL A 157 -16.85 21.86 -12.36
CA VAL A 157 -17.15 20.84 -11.33
C VAL A 157 -16.23 19.64 -11.56
N TYR A 158 -15.86 18.94 -10.49
CA TYR A 158 -15.10 17.70 -10.64
C TYR A 158 -15.93 16.65 -11.40
N ARG A 159 -15.29 15.91 -12.32
CA ARG A 159 -15.98 14.88 -13.12
C ARG A 159 -16.63 13.78 -12.29
N TRP A 160 -16.09 13.50 -11.10
CA TRP A 160 -16.68 12.54 -10.15
C TRP A 160 -17.84 13.11 -9.31
N ALA A 161 -18.13 14.40 -9.46
CA ALA A 161 -19.31 15.07 -8.90
C ALA A 161 -20.35 15.40 -9.97
N GLU A 162 -20.03 15.16 -11.25
CA GLU A 162 -20.96 15.31 -12.36
C GLU A 162 -21.87 14.08 -12.47
N PRO A 163 -23.14 14.26 -12.87
CA PRO A 163 -24.01 13.14 -13.18
C PRO A 163 -23.47 12.36 -14.37
N LEU A 164 -23.50 11.03 -14.28
CA LEU A 164 -23.36 10.21 -15.47
C LEU A 164 -24.72 10.09 -16.16
N ASP A 165 -24.71 10.24 -17.49
CA ASP A 165 -25.84 9.89 -18.37
C ASP A 165 -26.02 8.36 -18.47
N LEU A 166 -26.11 7.69 -17.32
CA LEU A 166 -26.51 6.29 -17.23
C LEU A 166 -28.00 6.26 -16.91
N SER A 167 -28.77 5.57 -17.74
CA SER A 167 -30.17 5.26 -17.44
C SER A 167 -30.22 4.41 -16.17
N ARG A 168 -30.35 5.07 -14.99
CA ARG A 168 -30.73 4.41 -13.73
C ARG A 168 -32.02 3.61 -13.96
N GLU A 169 -32.17 2.51 -13.21
CA GLU A 169 -33.26 1.50 -13.25
C GLU A 169 -34.69 2.07 -13.37
N ASP A 170 -34.92 3.36 -13.13
CA ASP A 170 -36.24 4.00 -13.11
C ASP A 170 -36.89 4.23 -14.49
N GLY A 171 -36.26 3.88 -15.62
CA GLY A 171 -36.93 3.84 -16.94
C GLY A 171 -37.61 5.14 -17.41
N LEU A 172 -37.29 6.29 -16.82
CA LEU A 172 -37.89 7.57 -17.17
C LEU A 172 -37.06 8.29 -18.26
N PRO A 173 -37.70 8.70 -19.38
CA PRO A 173 -37.00 9.30 -20.52
C PRO A 173 -36.40 10.68 -20.22
N ASP A 174 -35.32 11.00 -20.94
CA ASP A 174 -34.39 12.14 -20.82
C ASP A 174 -35.00 13.54 -20.66
N PHE A 175 -36.26 13.75 -21.01
CA PHE A 175 -36.84 15.09 -21.12
C PHE A 175 -37.29 15.74 -19.80
N ARG A 176 -37.25 15.03 -18.66
CA ARG A 176 -37.72 15.54 -17.35
C ARG A 176 -36.62 15.84 -16.31
N ARG A 177 -35.34 15.63 -16.62
CA ARG A 177 -34.23 15.80 -15.66
C ARG A 177 -33.47 17.13 -15.75
N SER A 178 -33.90 18.08 -16.59
CA SER A 178 -33.20 19.38 -16.76
C SER A 178 -33.14 20.24 -15.49
N ASN A 179 -33.92 19.93 -14.45
CA ASN A 179 -33.96 20.63 -13.16
C ASN A 179 -33.60 19.74 -11.95
N ALA A 180 -33.07 18.53 -12.17
CA ALA A 180 -32.70 17.65 -11.07
C ALA A 180 -31.32 18.03 -10.50
N THR A 181 -31.28 18.52 -9.26
CA THR A 181 -30.02 18.61 -8.50
C THR A 181 -29.56 17.19 -8.15
N TYR A 182 -28.45 16.76 -8.73
CA TYR A 182 -27.90 15.42 -8.48
C TYR A 182 -27.26 15.34 -7.09
N LYS A 183 -27.41 14.18 -6.45
CA LYS A 183 -26.90 13.95 -5.11
C LYS A 183 -25.45 13.47 -5.20
N LEU A 184 -24.58 14.08 -4.41
CA LEU A 184 -23.18 13.67 -4.32
C LEU A 184 -23.02 12.18 -3.93
N GLU A 185 -23.94 11.70 -3.10
CA GLU A 185 -24.07 10.30 -2.65
C GLU A 185 -24.12 9.30 -3.81
N GLU A 186 -24.58 9.73 -4.99
CA GLU A 186 -24.74 8.91 -6.19
C GLU A 186 -23.58 9.15 -7.19
N THR A 187 -23.20 10.40 -7.45
CA THR A 187 -22.20 10.74 -8.49
C THR A 187 -20.79 10.15 -8.27
N VAL A 188 -20.25 10.21 -7.04
CA VAL A 188 -18.91 9.72 -6.70
C VAL A 188 -18.74 8.22 -6.97
N PRO A 189 -19.66 7.34 -6.53
CA PRO A 189 -19.52 5.91 -6.81
C PRO A 189 -19.87 5.51 -8.22
N ASP A 190 -20.77 6.24 -8.87
CA ASP A 190 -21.08 6.07 -10.28
C ASP A 190 -19.83 6.35 -11.13
N TYR A 191 -19.01 7.31 -10.71
CA TYR A 191 -17.74 7.58 -11.35
C TYR A 191 -16.76 6.42 -11.22
N PHE A 192 -16.51 5.89 -10.01
CA PHE A 192 -15.57 4.78 -9.87
C PHE A 192 -16.08 3.50 -10.56
N ASN A 193 -17.31 3.10 -10.29
CA ASN A 193 -17.84 1.83 -10.82
C ASN A 193 -18.27 1.92 -12.28
N GLY A 194 -18.92 3.02 -12.68
CA GLY A 194 -19.44 3.24 -14.02
C GLY A 194 -18.41 3.79 -14.98
N VAL A 195 -17.65 4.83 -14.61
CA VAL A 195 -16.59 5.39 -15.48
C VAL A 195 -15.34 4.57 -15.36
N VAL A 196 -14.70 4.48 -14.19
CA VAL A 196 -13.36 3.90 -14.04
C VAL A 196 -13.35 2.40 -14.35
N LEU A 197 -14.22 1.64 -13.70
CA LEU A 197 -14.28 0.17 -13.82
C LEU A 197 -15.21 -0.34 -14.94
N GLN A 198 -16.10 0.49 -15.50
CA GLN A 198 -17.09 0.08 -16.49
C GLN A 198 -17.95 -1.14 -16.07
N ARG A 199 -18.38 -1.19 -14.79
CA ARG A 199 -19.30 -2.21 -14.26
C ARG A 199 -20.75 -2.04 -14.74
N GLN A 200 -20.94 -1.40 -15.89
CA GLN A 200 -22.22 -0.98 -16.47
C GLN A 200 -23.14 -2.17 -16.85
N TYR A 201 -22.63 -3.41 -16.85
CA TYR A 201 -23.26 -4.61 -17.45
C TYR A 201 -23.87 -5.62 -16.47
N LEU A 202 -24.07 -5.28 -15.20
CA LEU A 202 -24.64 -6.25 -14.23
C LEU A 202 -26.15 -6.50 -14.39
N LEU A 203 -26.85 -5.76 -15.27
CA LEU A 203 -28.28 -5.94 -15.57
C LEU A 203 -28.54 -6.91 -16.73
N SER A 204 -27.55 -7.18 -17.57
CA SER A 204 -27.64 -8.16 -18.66
C SER A 204 -26.24 -8.70 -18.90
N PRO A 205 -25.89 -9.92 -18.45
CA PRO A 205 -24.60 -10.50 -18.78
C PRO A 205 -24.50 -10.55 -20.31
N PRO A 206 -23.52 -9.89 -20.93
CA PRO A 206 -23.35 -10.06 -22.36
C PRO A 206 -23.01 -11.54 -22.61
N SER A 207 -23.63 -12.11 -23.64
CA SER A 207 -23.22 -13.39 -24.22
C SER A 207 -21.79 -13.35 -24.78
N GLU A 208 -21.16 -12.17 -24.81
CA GLU A 208 -19.82 -11.89 -25.32
C GLU A 208 -18.95 -11.27 -24.23
N SER A 209 -17.68 -11.68 -24.17
CA SER A 209 -16.65 -11.14 -23.26
C SER A 209 -16.63 -9.60 -23.28
N GLY A 210 -16.66 -8.97 -22.11
CA GLY A 210 -16.66 -7.50 -21.99
C GLY A 210 -15.49 -6.83 -22.72
N SER A 211 -15.72 -5.62 -23.25
CA SER A 211 -14.72 -4.83 -23.97
C SER A 211 -13.61 -4.30 -23.04
N ILE A 212 -12.35 -4.36 -23.47
CA ILE A 212 -11.23 -3.76 -22.73
C ILE A 212 -11.36 -2.23 -22.76
N LYS A 213 -11.37 -1.61 -21.57
CA LYS A 213 -11.40 -0.16 -21.45
C LYS A 213 -10.07 0.46 -21.85
N PHE A 214 -10.00 1.04 -23.06
CA PHE A 214 -8.79 1.62 -23.61
C PHE A 214 -8.10 2.63 -22.67
N SER A 215 -8.85 3.48 -21.96
CA SER A 215 -8.24 4.48 -21.08
C SER A 215 -7.46 3.85 -19.91
N VAL A 216 -7.97 2.76 -19.33
CA VAL A 216 -7.31 2.08 -18.20
C VAL A 216 -6.15 1.24 -18.72
N ALA A 217 -6.33 0.55 -19.86
CA ALA A 217 -5.26 -0.19 -20.53
C ALA A 217 -4.09 0.73 -20.93
N PHE A 218 -4.38 1.92 -21.47
CA PHE A 218 -3.36 2.93 -21.78
C PHE A 218 -2.63 3.40 -20.52
N ASN A 219 -3.35 3.73 -19.44
CA ASN A 219 -2.73 4.11 -18.18
C ASN A 219 -1.86 2.99 -17.58
N LEU A 220 -2.28 1.74 -17.74
CA LEU A 220 -1.51 0.57 -17.34
C LEU A 220 -0.20 0.45 -18.16
N ALA A 221 -0.27 0.68 -19.48
CA ALA A 221 0.91 0.75 -20.35
C ALA A 221 1.90 1.82 -19.90
N VAL A 222 1.39 3.01 -19.55
CA VAL A 222 2.20 4.11 -19.02
C VAL A 222 2.85 3.71 -17.69
N ALA A 223 2.11 3.08 -16.77
CA ALA A 223 2.66 2.63 -15.49
C ALA A 223 3.80 1.61 -15.69
N TRP A 224 3.60 0.60 -16.55
CA TRP A 224 4.63 -0.39 -16.88
C TRP A 224 5.83 0.22 -17.59
N LEU A 225 5.61 1.21 -18.47
CA LEU A 225 6.69 1.95 -19.11
C LEU A 225 7.56 2.70 -18.09
N ILE A 226 6.94 3.36 -17.10
CA ILE A 226 7.68 4.04 -16.01
C ILE A 226 8.50 3.03 -15.20
N VAL A 227 7.93 1.86 -14.88
CA VAL A 227 8.64 0.77 -14.17
C VAL A 227 9.83 0.27 -15.00
N PHE A 228 9.61 -0.01 -16.29
CA PHE A 228 10.65 -0.45 -17.20
C PHE A 228 11.79 0.56 -17.30
N ILE A 229 11.49 1.84 -17.56
CA ILE A 229 12.51 2.89 -17.68
C ILE A 229 13.31 2.99 -16.38
N SER A 230 12.63 2.96 -15.24
CA SER A 230 13.24 3.04 -13.91
C SER A 230 14.20 1.88 -13.63
N LEU A 231 13.89 0.67 -14.10
CA LEU A 231 14.68 -0.54 -13.89
C LEU A 231 15.63 -0.89 -15.05
N SER A 232 15.54 -0.21 -16.19
CA SER A 232 16.24 -0.55 -17.44
C SER A 232 17.77 -0.69 -17.33
N LYS A 233 18.41 0.09 -16.44
CA LYS A 233 19.86 0.03 -16.14
C LYS A 233 20.16 -0.60 -14.77
N GLY A 234 19.23 -1.40 -14.24
CA GLY A 234 19.30 -2.01 -12.91
C GLY A 234 19.44 -0.98 -11.79
N LEU A 235 20.23 -1.31 -10.77
CA LEU A 235 20.46 -0.50 -9.57
C LEU A 235 20.94 0.93 -9.84
N LYS A 236 21.64 1.17 -10.97
CA LYS A 236 22.13 2.51 -11.33
C LYS A 236 21.00 3.49 -11.66
N SER A 237 19.96 3.02 -12.35
CA SER A 237 18.78 3.83 -12.66
C SER A 237 17.84 3.86 -11.47
N TYR A 238 17.56 2.69 -10.89
CA TYR A 238 16.66 2.55 -9.74
C TYR A 238 17.08 3.43 -8.57
N GLY A 239 18.36 3.39 -8.20
CA GLY A 239 18.89 4.20 -7.10
C GLY A 239 18.85 5.71 -7.32
N LYS A 240 18.70 6.20 -8.56
CA LYS A 240 18.53 7.64 -8.86
C LYS A 240 17.05 8.05 -8.80
N VAL A 241 16.18 7.30 -9.47
CA VAL A 241 14.75 7.65 -9.55
C VAL A 241 14.05 7.54 -8.20
N ILE A 242 14.50 6.64 -7.33
CA ILE A 242 13.87 6.40 -6.03
C ILE A 242 13.93 7.61 -5.09
N TYR A 243 14.92 8.50 -5.26
CA TYR A 243 14.95 9.76 -4.51
C TYR A 243 13.70 10.61 -4.76
N VAL A 244 13.27 10.70 -6.02
CA VAL A 244 12.07 11.44 -6.41
C VAL A 244 10.83 10.68 -5.95
N PHE A 245 10.76 9.38 -6.23
CA PHE A 245 9.60 8.56 -5.91
C PHE A 245 9.35 8.34 -4.41
N SER A 246 10.35 8.58 -3.54
CA SER A 246 10.15 8.52 -2.09
C SER A 246 10.04 9.92 -1.47
N ALA A 247 10.88 10.89 -1.84
CA ALA A 247 10.89 12.20 -1.18
C ALA A 247 9.68 13.07 -1.55
N VAL A 248 9.32 13.14 -2.84
CA VAL A 248 8.20 13.96 -3.32
C VAL A 248 6.88 13.53 -2.67
N PRO A 249 6.50 12.24 -2.62
CA PRO A 249 5.23 11.87 -2.04
C PRO A 249 5.16 12.05 -0.51
N VAL A 250 6.27 11.83 0.21
CA VAL A 250 6.34 12.10 1.66
C VAL A 250 6.10 13.59 1.94
N MET A 251 6.80 14.47 1.22
CA MET A 251 6.63 15.92 1.35
C MET A 251 5.24 16.37 0.89
N GLY A 252 4.75 15.85 -0.23
CA GLY A 252 3.43 16.17 -0.77
C GLY A 252 2.31 15.80 0.19
N LEU A 253 2.38 14.62 0.83
CA LEU A 253 1.41 14.22 1.84
C LEU A 253 1.45 15.16 3.05
N PHE A 254 2.63 15.53 3.54
CA PHE A 254 2.76 16.47 4.65
C PHE A 254 2.09 17.82 4.35
N VAL A 255 2.36 18.41 3.18
CA VAL A 255 1.78 19.70 2.77
C VAL A 255 0.25 19.57 2.56
N LEU A 256 -0.22 18.45 2.01
CA LEU A 256 -1.66 18.17 1.88
C LEU A 256 -2.34 18.13 3.25
N CYS A 257 -1.78 17.42 4.23
CA CYS A 257 -2.32 17.37 5.59
C CYS A 257 -2.42 18.77 6.21
N ALA A 258 -1.34 19.57 6.10
CA ALA A 258 -1.32 20.94 6.62
C ALA A 258 -2.39 21.83 5.97
N LYS A 259 -2.60 21.70 4.64
CA LYS A 259 -3.63 22.45 3.93
C LYS A 259 -5.05 22.04 4.34
N MET A 260 -5.32 20.73 4.36
CA MET A 260 -6.66 20.23 4.66
C MET A 260 -7.07 20.56 6.09
N LEU A 261 -6.11 20.55 7.02
CA LEU A 261 -6.31 21.01 8.39
C LEU A 261 -6.76 22.47 8.44
N GLY A 262 -6.07 23.35 7.70
CA GLY A 262 -6.43 24.77 7.63
C GLY A 262 -7.76 25.04 6.90
N ALA A 263 -8.28 24.08 6.13
CA ALA A 263 -9.56 24.18 5.43
C ALA A 263 -10.75 23.72 6.28
N ALA A 264 -10.52 23.03 7.41
CA ALA A 264 -11.59 22.53 8.28
C ALA A 264 -12.14 23.67 9.17
N PRO A 265 -13.39 24.14 8.95
CA PRO A 265 -13.97 25.20 9.76
C PRO A 265 -14.26 24.68 11.18
N GLY A 266 -13.75 25.34 12.21
CA GLY A 266 -14.14 25.08 13.61
C GLY A 266 -13.30 24.06 14.38
N MET A 267 -12.23 23.50 13.81
CA MET A 267 -11.36 22.54 14.53
C MET A 267 -10.55 23.20 15.67
N SER A 268 -10.44 24.54 15.68
CA SER A 268 -9.59 25.28 16.62
C SER A 268 -10.18 25.50 18.01
N GLN A 269 -11.47 25.19 18.26
CA GLN A 269 -12.10 25.67 19.50
C GLN A 269 -12.60 24.61 20.48
N ASN A 270 -13.03 23.39 20.10
CA ASN A 270 -13.58 22.42 21.09
C ASN A 270 -13.70 20.95 20.64
N GLN A 271 -12.90 20.45 19.68
CA GLN A 271 -13.09 19.07 19.18
C GLN A 271 -11.80 18.26 19.23
N GLU A 272 -11.88 17.06 19.82
CA GLU A 272 -10.78 16.10 19.87
C GLU A 272 -10.32 15.76 18.43
N PHE A 273 -8.99 15.75 18.22
CA PHE A 273 -8.37 15.53 16.90
C PHE A 273 -8.70 14.17 16.29
N PHE A 274 -9.04 13.20 17.13
CA PHE A 274 -9.68 11.95 16.75
C PHE A 274 -11.08 11.99 17.34
N LEU A 275 -12.09 11.52 16.59
CA LEU A 275 -13.45 11.28 17.09
C LEU A 275 -13.38 10.71 18.50
N GLU A 276 -14.27 11.19 19.38
CA GLU A 276 -14.45 10.75 20.77
C GLU A 276 -14.27 9.23 20.84
N THR A 277 -13.04 8.82 21.19
CA THR A 277 -12.62 7.43 21.08
C THR A 277 -13.02 6.76 22.37
N ASP A 278 -13.91 5.77 22.32
CA ASP A 278 -14.26 5.01 23.50
C ASP A 278 -13.09 4.10 23.90
N TRP A 279 -12.31 4.57 24.86
CA TRP A 279 -11.17 3.86 25.42
C TRP A 279 -11.58 2.56 26.12
N ASN A 280 -12.84 2.41 26.54
CA ASN A 280 -13.32 1.16 27.12
C ASN A 280 -13.30 0.01 26.09
N GLU A 281 -13.49 0.34 24.80
CA GLU A 281 -13.42 -0.64 23.72
C GLU A 281 -11.98 -1.03 23.35
N PHE A 282 -10.96 -0.33 23.86
CA PHE A 282 -9.56 -0.55 23.47
C PHE A 282 -9.11 -2.01 23.67
N PHE A 283 -9.43 -2.62 24.80
CA PHE A 283 -9.08 -4.02 25.09
C PHE A 283 -10.16 -5.02 24.68
N LEU A 284 -11.43 -4.57 24.59
CA LEU A 284 -12.58 -5.46 24.38
C LEU A 284 -12.87 -5.71 22.90
N ASN A 285 -12.52 -4.76 22.02
CA ASN A 285 -12.84 -4.84 20.61
C ASN A 285 -11.80 -5.68 19.84
N THR A 286 -11.99 -7.00 19.84
CA THR A 286 -11.15 -7.97 19.10
C THR A 286 -11.07 -7.66 17.59
N LYS A 287 -12.09 -7.02 17.02
CA LYS A 287 -12.11 -6.68 15.58
C LYS A 287 -11.08 -5.60 15.25
N SER A 288 -10.94 -4.61 16.12
CA SER A 288 -9.91 -3.56 16.01
C SER A 288 -8.49 -4.16 16.11
N TRP A 289 -8.24 -5.04 17.09
CA TRP A 289 -6.95 -5.73 17.23
C TRP A 289 -6.61 -6.61 16.02
N THR A 290 -7.60 -7.33 15.49
CA THR A 290 -7.43 -8.17 14.30
C THR A 290 -7.08 -7.31 13.08
N ALA A 291 -7.78 -6.20 12.89
CA ALA A 291 -7.48 -5.25 11.81
C ALA A 291 -6.07 -4.66 11.95
N ALA A 292 -5.68 -4.25 13.17
CA ALA A 292 -4.35 -3.75 13.47
C ALA A 292 -3.24 -4.78 13.21
N PHE A 293 -3.48 -6.05 13.54
CA PHE A 293 -2.54 -7.14 13.26
C PHE A 293 -2.35 -7.39 11.77
N VAL A 294 -3.45 -7.49 11.02
CA VAL A 294 -3.41 -7.68 9.55
C VAL A 294 -2.69 -6.50 8.89
N GLU A 295 -2.96 -5.27 9.33
CA GLU A 295 -2.30 -4.09 8.76
C GLU A 295 -0.80 -4.03 9.13
N SER A 296 -0.43 -4.41 10.36
CA SER A 296 0.98 -4.52 10.77
C SER A 296 1.74 -5.53 9.91
N PHE A 297 1.18 -6.74 9.73
CA PHE A 297 1.78 -7.74 8.86
C PHE A 297 1.87 -7.27 7.40
N ALA A 298 0.82 -6.62 6.89
CA ALA A 298 0.82 -6.11 5.53
C ALA A 298 1.83 -4.97 5.32
N THR A 299 2.08 -4.13 6.32
CA THR A 299 3.05 -3.03 6.25
C THR A 299 4.50 -3.56 6.29
N TRP A 300 4.80 -4.46 7.23
CA TRP A 300 6.18 -4.81 7.55
C TRP A 300 6.63 -6.16 6.98
N GLY A 301 5.70 -7.11 6.80
CA GLY A 301 6.02 -8.49 6.44
C GLY A 301 5.75 -8.84 4.97
N MET A 302 4.67 -8.31 4.38
CA MET A 302 4.19 -8.74 3.07
C MET A 302 5.21 -8.57 1.93
N LEU A 303 6.00 -7.49 1.95
CA LEU A 303 7.07 -7.24 0.99
C LEU A 303 8.46 -7.59 1.54
N GLY A 304 8.53 -8.51 2.52
CA GLY A 304 9.78 -8.94 3.15
C GLY A 304 10.80 -9.51 2.15
N ALA A 305 10.35 -10.28 1.15
CA ALA A 305 11.23 -10.80 0.08
C ALA A 305 11.85 -9.66 -0.76
N SER A 306 11.08 -8.62 -1.06
CA SER A 306 11.55 -7.44 -1.80
C SER A 306 12.52 -6.60 -0.96
N ALA A 307 12.22 -6.41 0.33
CA ALA A 307 13.10 -5.72 1.28
C ALA A 307 14.45 -6.43 1.44
N MET A 308 14.40 -7.76 1.52
CA MET A 308 15.57 -8.63 1.57
C MET A 308 16.41 -8.54 0.29
N GLN A 309 15.78 -8.58 -0.89
CA GLN A 309 16.48 -8.40 -2.17
C GLN A 309 17.10 -7.02 -2.30
N ILE A 310 16.48 -5.97 -1.76
CA ILE A 310 17.05 -4.62 -1.74
C ILE A 310 18.29 -4.57 -0.84
N ALA A 311 18.20 -5.21 0.34
CA ALA A 311 19.26 -5.24 1.33
C ALA A 311 20.46 -6.09 0.90
N SER A 312 20.29 -7.11 0.05
CA SER A 312 21.40 -7.95 -0.45
C SER A 312 22.39 -7.21 -1.34
N HIS A 313 22.01 -6.03 -1.86
CA HIS A 313 22.89 -5.14 -2.59
C HIS A 313 23.59 -4.09 -1.70
N ASN A 314 23.36 -4.12 -0.38
CA ASN A 314 24.05 -3.24 0.56
C ASN A 314 25.52 -3.64 0.71
N LYS A 315 26.35 -2.65 1.09
CA LYS A 315 27.72 -2.93 1.52
C LYS A 315 27.67 -3.48 2.95
N GLN A 316 28.47 -4.50 3.26
CA GLN A 316 28.54 -5.09 4.60
C GLN A 316 28.84 -4.08 5.72
N LYS A 317 29.58 -2.99 5.38
CA LYS A 317 29.92 -1.91 6.32
C LYS A 317 28.82 -0.84 6.49
N ASN A 318 27.68 -0.94 5.79
CA ASN A 318 26.58 -0.01 5.97
C ASN A 318 25.89 -0.23 7.33
N LEU A 319 25.57 0.88 8.00
CA LEU A 319 24.87 0.90 9.29
C LEU A 319 23.40 0.52 9.13
N LEU A 320 23.15 -0.78 9.00
CA LEU A 320 21.80 -1.33 8.85
C LEU A 320 20.81 -0.87 9.94
N PRO A 321 21.17 -0.83 11.23
CA PRO A 321 20.24 -0.36 12.27
C PRO A 321 19.78 1.08 12.06
N ARG A 322 20.66 1.96 11.58
CA ARG A 322 20.34 3.36 11.30
C ARG A 322 19.34 3.46 10.15
N ASP A 323 19.62 2.79 9.04
CA ASP A 323 18.81 2.89 7.83
C ASP A 323 17.44 2.24 8.05
N THR A 324 17.40 1.07 8.69
CA THR A 324 16.14 0.40 9.10
C THR A 324 15.35 1.27 10.08
N GLY A 325 16.00 1.88 11.08
CA GLY A 325 15.36 2.80 12.03
C GLY A 325 14.70 4.00 11.33
N LEU A 326 15.37 4.59 10.34
CA LEU A 326 14.81 5.68 9.54
C LEU A 326 13.62 5.22 8.67
N VAL A 327 13.70 4.04 8.06
CA VAL A 327 12.56 3.45 7.32
C VAL A 327 11.36 3.32 8.25
N ILE A 328 11.57 2.82 9.47
CA ILE A 328 10.50 2.63 10.46
C ILE A 328 9.85 3.95 10.83
N ILE A 329 10.65 4.96 11.21
CA ILE A 329 10.16 6.28 11.63
C ILE A 329 9.37 6.95 10.49
N ILE A 330 9.92 6.96 9.27
CA ILE A 330 9.27 7.58 8.10
C ILE A 330 7.98 6.85 7.76
N THR A 331 7.97 5.51 7.79
CA THR A 331 6.76 4.71 7.51
C THR A 331 5.65 5.05 8.50
N LEU A 332 5.95 5.03 9.80
CA LEU A 332 4.98 5.39 10.83
C LEU A 332 4.47 6.83 10.67
N ALA A 333 5.36 7.78 10.38
CA ALA A 333 4.99 9.17 10.16
C ALA A 333 4.03 9.34 8.97
N VAL A 334 4.30 8.69 7.84
CA VAL A 334 3.45 8.73 6.63
C VAL A 334 2.08 8.12 6.91
N LEU A 335 2.01 7.00 7.63
CA LEU A 335 0.74 6.36 7.99
C LEU A 335 -0.09 7.22 8.94
N ILE A 336 0.55 7.83 9.95
CA ILE A 336 -0.12 8.78 10.85
C ILE A 336 -0.61 10.01 10.08
N LEU A 337 0.19 10.56 9.16
CA LEU A 337 -0.23 11.66 8.28
C LEU A 337 -1.43 11.28 7.40
N SER A 338 -1.44 10.07 6.84
CA SER A 338 -2.57 9.54 6.06
C SER A 338 -3.84 9.43 6.90
N SER A 339 -3.73 8.90 8.13
CA SER A 339 -4.84 8.84 9.08
C SER A 339 -5.39 10.22 9.41
N PHE A 340 -4.50 11.18 9.67
CA PHE A 340 -4.88 12.55 9.96
C PHE A 340 -5.61 13.23 8.79
N LEU A 341 -5.13 13.00 7.56
CA LEU A 341 -5.78 13.48 6.35
C LEU A 341 -7.18 12.88 6.19
N ALA A 342 -7.32 11.56 6.37
CA ALA A 342 -8.60 10.87 6.29
C ALA A 342 -9.59 11.38 7.35
N HIS A 343 -9.12 11.59 8.58
CA HIS A 343 -9.95 12.14 9.65
C HIS A 343 -10.44 13.55 9.32
N THR A 344 -9.56 14.39 8.77
CA THR A 344 -9.91 15.75 8.35
C THR A 344 -10.96 15.74 7.24
N CYS A 345 -10.80 14.86 6.25
CA CYS A 345 -11.79 14.64 5.19
C CYS A 345 -13.15 14.22 5.77
N TYR A 346 -13.16 13.26 6.70
CA TYR A 346 -14.36 12.80 7.38
C TYR A 346 -15.08 13.92 8.16
N GLN A 347 -14.34 14.70 8.96
CA GLN A 347 -14.90 15.84 9.70
C GLN A 347 -15.48 16.91 8.78
N LEU A 348 -14.84 17.13 7.64
CA LEU A 348 -15.32 18.09 6.64
C LEU A 348 -16.63 17.63 5.99
N ILE A 349 -16.75 16.33 5.68
CA ILE A 349 -18.00 15.71 5.20
C ILE A 349 -19.11 15.88 6.27
N LEU A 350 -18.80 15.62 7.54
CA LEU A 350 -19.72 15.83 8.67
C LEU A 350 -20.15 17.29 8.82
N ALA A 351 -19.23 18.25 8.67
CA ALA A 351 -19.51 19.67 8.77
C ALA A 351 -20.50 20.14 7.68
N HIS A 352 -20.46 19.52 6.50
CA HIS A 352 -21.39 19.77 5.40
C HIS A 352 -22.71 18.99 5.53
N GLY A 353 -22.92 18.26 6.64
CA GLY A 353 -24.19 17.60 6.97
C GLY A 353 -24.34 16.20 6.38
N PHE A 354 -23.24 15.54 6.01
CA PHE A 354 -23.23 14.17 5.51
C PHE A 354 -22.56 13.22 6.49
N LEU A 355 -23.05 11.99 6.58
CA LEU A 355 -22.48 10.90 7.37
C LEU A 355 -21.87 9.88 6.42
N TYR A 356 -20.60 9.55 6.65
CA TYR A 356 -19.89 8.53 5.89
C TYR A 356 -20.06 7.16 6.55
N SER A 357 -20.44 6.16 5.77
CA SER A 357 -20.62 4.78 6.21
C SER A 357 -20.09 3.82 5.16
N PRO A 358 -19.31 2.78 5.51
CA PRO A 358 -18.79 1.85 4.53
C PRO A 358 -19.93 1.03 3.89
N SER A 359 -19.97 1.01 2.55
CA SER A 359 -20.90 0.20 1.75
C SER A 359 -20.16 -0.54 0.62
N SER A 360 -20.81 -1.47 -0.08
CA SER A 360 -20.25 -2.23 -1.20
C SER A 360 -21.10 -2.13 -2.45
N PHE A 361 -20.44 -2.01 -3.60
CA PHE A 361 -21.12 -1.83 -4.87
C PHE A 361 -21.54 -3.19 -5.46
N GLU A 362 -22.79 -3.57 -5.23
CA GLU A 362 -23.43 -4.72 -5.89
C GLU A 362 -24.42 -4.26 -6.97
N LYS A 363 -25.24 -3.26 -6.64
CA LYS A 363 -26.13 -2.54 -7.56
C LYS A 363 -26.00 -1.05 -7.33
N MET A 364 -26.31 -0.28 -8.37
CA MET A 364 -26.32 1.19 -8.33
C MET A 364 -27.28 1.73 -7.24
N SER A 365 -28.37 1.01 -6.95
CA SER A 365 -29.39 1.38 -5.98
C SER A 365 -29.06 0.99 -4.53
N THR A 366 -28.14 0.04 -4.33
CA THR A 366 -27.76 -0.46 -2.99
C THR A 366 -26.51 0.18 -2.43
N TYR A 367 -25.66 0.76 -3.28
CA TYR A 367 -24.45 1.41 -2.82
C TYR A 367 -24.72 2.75 -2.13
N ARG A 368 -24.45 2.83 -0.83
CA ARG A 368 -24.76 4.00 0.02
C ARG A 368 -23.61 4.33 0.96
N PHE A 369 -22.57 4.97 0.43
CA PHE A 369 -21.39 5.33 1.22
C PHE A 369 -21.55 6.65 2.00
N LEU A 370 -22.50 7.49 1.59
CA LEU A 370 -22.68 8.84 2.09
C LEU A 370 -24.18 9.10 2.29
N HIS A 371 -24.57 9.67 3.45
CA HIS A 371 -25.97 9.89 3.81
C HIS A 371 -26.19 11.25 4.45
N ARG A 372 -27.20 11.99 4.01
CA ARG A 372 -27.55 13.28 4.62
C ARG A 372 -28.09 13.12 6.06
N ARG A 373 -27.54 13.89 7.00
CA ARG A 373 -27.89 13.83 8.44
C ARG A 373 -29.41 13.98 8.71
N ASN A 374 -30.12 14.74 7.87
CA ASN A 374 -31.52 15.08 8.06
C ASN A 374 -32.51 14.12 7.36
N SER A 375 -32.05 13.12 6.60
CA SER A 375 -32.94 12.13 5.99
C SER A 375 -33.27 10.97 6.94
N PRO A 376 -34.50 10.43 6.91
CA PRO A 376 -34.90 9.31 7.76
C PRO A 376 -33.94 8.13 7.55
N GLN A 377 -33.30 7.69 8.63
CA GLN A 377 -32.38 6.57 8.60
C GLN A 377 -33.17 5.28 8.30
N PRO A 378 -32.78 4.47 7.31
CA PRO A 378 -33.32 3.13 7.17
C PRO A 378 -32.90 2.30 8.41
N PRO A 379 -33.84 1.61 9.07
CA PRO A 379 -33.62 1.05 10.41
C PRO A 379 -32.60 -0.10 10.51
N SER A 380 -32.18 -0.73 9.41
CA SER A 380 -31.32 -1.92 9.43
C SER A 380 -29.82 -1.67 9.21
N HIS A 381 -29.43 -0.66 8.42
CA HIS A 381 -28.03 -0.48 8.02
C HIS A 381 -27.17 0.24 9.07
N TYR A 382 -27.79 1.03 9.95
CA TYR A 382 -27.10 1.93 10.90
C TYR A 382 -27.23 1.50 12.37
N ALA A 383 -27.83 0.34 12.65
CA ALA A 383 -27.99 -0.16 14.02
C ALA A 383 -26.63 -0.50 14.69
N VAL A 384 -25.60 -0.73 13.89
CA VAL A 384 -24.23 -1.06 14.34
C VAL A 384 -23.27 -0.04 13.75
N GLY A 385 -22.50 0.64 14.59
CA GLY A 385 -21.47 1.58 14.12
C GLY A 385 -20.31 0.86 13.42
N PRO A 386 -19.61 1.51 12.46
CA PRO A 386 -18.51 0.88 11.72
C PRO A 386 -17.45 0.23 12.61
N HIS A 387 -17.08 0.86 13.73
CA HIS A 387 -16.15 0.31 14.74
C HIS A 387 -16.53 -1.08 15.30
N ARG A 388 -17.80 -1.48 15.20
CA ARG A 388 -18.32 -2.79 15.65
C ARG A 388 -18.54 -3.77 14.50
N MET A 389 -18.27 -3.40 13.26
CA MET A 389 -18.37 -4.30 12.12
C MET A 389 -17.07 -5.12 11.95
N PRO A 390 -17.12 -6.37 11.46
CA PRO A 390 -15.91 -7.10 11.09
C PRO A 390 -15.27 -6.48 9.82
N HIS A 391 -13.97 -6.22 9.92
CA HIS A 391 -13.13 -5.69 8.83
C HIS A 391 -12.14 -6.75 8.38
N ASN A 392 -12.12 -7.04 7.08
CA ASN A 392 -11.12 -7.89 6.44
C ASN A 392 -10.30 -7.08 5.45
N GLY A 393 -9.01 -6.88 5.76
CA GLY A 393 -8.05 -6.25 4.86
C GLY A 393 -7.68 -7.19 3.72
N LEU A 394 -8.09 -6.85 2.51
CA LEU A 394 -7.60 -7.47 1.27
C LEU A 394 -6.44 -6.61 0.74
N PHE A 395 -5.71 -7.10 -0.27
CA PHE A 395 -4.55 -6.34 -0.76
C PHE A 395 -4.94 -4.99 -1.39
N LEU A 396 -5.88 -4.93 -2.34
CA LEU A 396 -6.29 -3.67 -2.99
C LEU A 396 -7.29 -2.82 -2.17
N GLY A 397 -7.84 -3.36 -1.10
CA GLY A 397 -9.02 -2.77 -0.48
C GLY A 397 -9.47 -3.45 0.79
N GLU A 398 -10.65 -3.08 1.23
CA GLU A 398 -11.17 -3.47 2.52
C GLU A 398 -12.60 -3.98 2.38
N ARG A 399 -12.88 -5.08 3.09
CA ARG A 399 -14.21 -5.64 3.21
C ARG A 399 -14.76 -5.34 4.60
N VAL A 400 -15.87 -4.60 4.66
CA VAL A 400 -16.61 -4.32 5.90
C VAL A 400 -17.93 -5.05 5.85
N ILE A 401 -18.12 -6.02 6.76
CA ILE A 401 -19.31 -6.88 6.75
C ILE A 401 -20.33 -6.35 7.74
N ASN A 402 -21.49 -5.94 7.26
CA ASN A 402 -22.59 -5.56 8.14
C ASN A 402 -23.36 -6.82 8.60
N PRO A 403 -23.38 -7.15 9.91
CA PRO A 403 -24.05 -8.36 10.40
C PRO A 403 -25.56 -8.33 10.24
N SER A 404 -26.16 -7.16 10.03
CA SER A 404 -27.61 -6.99 9.81
C SER A 404 -28.04 -7.30 8.37
N ILE A 405 -27.08 -7.55 7.46
CA ILE A 405 -27.32 -7.76 6.03
C ILE A 405 -26.80 -9.13 5.63
N ASN A 406 -27.54 -9.82 4.76
CA ASN A 406 -27.09 -11.11 4.26
C ASN A 406 -25.85 -10.93 3.35
N PRO A 407 -24.71 -11.57 3.66
CA PRO A 407 -23.47 -11.41 2.89
C PRO A 407 -23.55 -11.91 1.45
N ARG A 408 -24.64 -12.60 1.07
CA ARG A 408 -24.93 -12.97 -0.33
C ARG A 408 -25.46 -11.80 -1.17
N HIS A 409 -26.00 -10.76 -0.52
CA HIS A 409 -26.56 -9.59 -1.18
C HIS A 409 -25.64 -8.37 -1.15
N GLU A 410 -24.73 -8.30 -0.18
CA GLU A 410 -23.70 -7.25 -0.09
C GLU A 410 -22.36 -7.87 0.31
N SER A 411 -21.35 -7.73 -0.55
CA SER A 411 -20.01 -8.25 -0.23
C SER A 411 -19.32 -7.45 0.85
N GLY A 412 -19.59 -6.15 1.00
CA GLY A 412 -18.86 -5.25 1.90
C GLY A 412 -17.51 -4.78 1.35
N TYR A 413 -17.09 -5.26 0.17
CA TYR A 413 -15.78 -4.97 -0.42
C TYR A 413 -15.75 -3.66 -1.21
N GLN A 414 -14.69 -2.88 -1.01
CA GLN A 414 -14.32 -1.79 -1.92
C GLN A 414 -12.79 -1.63 -1.98
N ALA A 415 -12.28 -1.42 -3.21
CA ALA A 415 -10.88 -1.07 -3.44
C ALA A 415 -10.60 0.42 -3.18
N LEU A 416 -9.48 0.71 -2.52
CA LEU A 416 -8.95 2.06 -2.32
C LEU A 416 -9.98 3.10 -1.82
N ARG A 417 -10.87 2.72 -0.88
CA ARG A 417 -11.94 3.58 -0.31
C ARG A 417 -11.49 5.01 0.00
N PHE A 418 -10.27 5.16 0.52
CA PHE A 418 -9.69 6.47 0.78
C PHE A 418 -9.60 7.36 -0.47
N ALA A 419 -9.08 6.81 -1.57
CA ALA A 419 -8.84 7.55 -2.80
C ALA A 419 -10.04 7.54 -3.78
N THR A 420 -10.99 6.62 -3.62
CA THR A 420 -12.14 6.44 -4.53
C THR A 420 -13.47 6.90 -3.94
N GLU A 421 -13.58 7.00 -2.62
CA GLU A 421 -14.80 7.44 -1.92
C GLU A 421 -14.51 8.73 -1.12
N LEU A 422 -13.71 8.63 -0.06
CA LEU A 422 -13.60 9.66 0.97
C LEU A 422 -13.02 10.98 0.44
N VAL A 423 -11.87 10.92 -0.24
CA VAL A 423 -11.19 12.11 -0.77
C VAL A 423 -11.94 12.76 -1.94
N PRO A 424 -12.39 12.03 -2.99
CA PRO A 424 -13.17 12.64 -4.06
C PRO A 424 -14.46 13.29 -3.54
N ALA A 425 -15.17 12.67 -2.60
CA ALA A 425 -16.35 13.26 -1.96
C ALA A 425 -16.02 14.56 -1.23
N THR A 426 -14.88 14.59 -0.52
CA THR A 426 -14.42 15.80 0.20
C THR A 426 -14.14 16.95 -0.75
N PHE A 427 -13.38 16.72 -1.84
CA PHE A 427 -13.09 17.76 -2.83
C PHE A 427 -14.33 18.21 -3.61
N ALA A 428 -15.26 17.30 -3.88
CA ALA A 428 -16.53 17.62 -4.49
C ALA A 428 -17.41 18.52 -3.60
N LEU A 429 -17.40 18.30 -2.27
CA LEU A 429 -18.13 19.15 -1.32
C LEU A 429 -17.51 20.54 -1.15
N LEU A 430 -16.18 20.61 -1.11
CA LEU A 430 -15.47 21.89 -0.98
C LEU A 430 -15.63 22.78 -2.20
N GLY A 431 -15.69 22.16 -3.39
CA GLY A 431 -15.72 22.86 -4.66
C GLY A 431 -14.35 23.41 -5.08
N ALA A 432 -14.18 23.58 -6.39
CA ALA A 432 -12.97 24.15 -7.00
C ALA A 432 -12.84 25.68 -6.78
N ASP A 433 -13.94 26.31 -6.37
CA ASP A 433 -14.06 27.73 -6.07
C ASP A 433 -13.36 28.08 -4.75
N LYS A 434 -13.57 27.28 -3.70
CA LYS A 434 -12.98 27.49 -2.36
C LYS A 434 -11.62 26.85 -2.21
N VAL A 435 -11.42 25.68 -2.81
CA VAL A 435 -10.15 24.93 -2.71
C VAL A 435 -9.58 24.68 -4.10
N SER A 436 -8.38 25.20 -4.32
CA SER A 436 -7.69 25.07 -5.60
C SER A 436 -7.60 23.59 -6.05
N PRO A 437 -7.91 23.28 -7.33
CA PRO A 437 -7.73 21.94 -7.91
C PRO A 437 -6.30 21.40 -7.80
N PHE A 438 -5.31 22.27 -7.56
CA PHE A 438 -3.94 21.85 -7.24
C PHE A 438 -3.87 20.78 -6.14
N TRP A 439 -4.73 20.84 -5.13
CA TRP A 439 -4.68 19.93 -3.99
C TRP A 439 -5.18 18.52 -4.34
N SER A 440 -6.19 18.38 -5.21
CA SER A 440 -6.62 17.08 -5.71
C SER A 440 -5.60 16.49 -6.68
N VAL A 441 -5.03 17.31 -7.56
CA VAL A 441 -3.91 16.93 -8.44
C VAL A 441 -2.73 16.41 -7.62
N LEU A 442 -2.32 17.16 -6.59
CA LEU A 442 -1.22 16.77 -5.70
C LEU A 442 -1.53 15.46 -4.97
N PHE A 443 -2.74 15.27 -4.47
CA PHE A 443 -3.14 14.02 -3.79
C PHE A 443 -3.00 12.79 -4.69
N TYR A 444 -3.60 12.81 -5.88
CA TYR A 444 -3.53 11.66 -6.79
C TYR A 444 -2.13 11.46 -7.38
N PHE A 445 -1.36 12.54 -7.55
CA PHE A 445 0.05 12.46 -7.93
C PHE A 445 0.87 11.73 -6.85
N VAL A 446 0.77 12.17 -5.59
CA VAL A 446 1.45 11.57 -4.44
C VAL A 446 1.13 10.08 -4.30
N LEU A 447 -0.15 9.70 -4.36
CA LEU A 447 -0.55 8.29 -4.30
C LEU A 447 -0.02 7.47 -5.47
N THR A 448 0.01 8.04 -6.67
CA THR A 448 0.58 7.38 -7.86
C THR A 448 2.07 7.15 -7.69
N LEU A 449 2.83 8.12 -7.15
CA LEU A 449 4.26 7.94 -6.87
C LEU A 449 4.53 6.86 -5.82
N PHE A 450 3.74 6.81 -4.73
CA PHE A 450 3.85 5.71 -3.76
C PHE A 450 3.55 4.35 -4.40
N GLY A 451 2.53 4.28 -5.27
CA GLY A 451 2.22 3.06 -6.01
C GLY A 451 3.34 2.62 -6.95
N ILE A 452 3.95 3.55 -7.69
CA ILE A 452 5.10 3.27 -8.56
C ILE A 452 6.32 2.86 -7.73
N ALA A 453 6.63 3.54 -6.63
CA ALA A 453 7.75 3.19 -5.75
C ALA A 453 7.63 1.74 -5.23
N GLN A 454 6.44 1.36 -4.78
CA GLN A 454 6.15 -0.01 -4.36
C GLN A 454 6.31 -1.01 -5.52
N GLN A 455 5.82 -0.65 -6.71
CA GLN A 455 5.95 -1.49 -7.90
C GLN A 455 7.41 -1.70 -8.29
N LEU A 456 8.27 -0.68 -8.17
CA LEU A 456 9.70 -0.81 -8.42
C LEU A 456 10.36 -1.79 -7.46
N ALA A 457 10.02 -1.75 -6.17
CA ALA A 457 10.54 -2.68 -5.17
C ALA A 457 10.14 -4.14 -5.47
N ILE A 458 8.86 -4.36 -5.78
CA ILE A 458 8.33 -5.68 -6.14
C ILE A 458 8.98 -6.19 -7.43
N TRP A 459 8.98 -5.38 -8.49
CA TRP A 459 9.46 -5.85 -9.79
C TRP A 459 10.97 -6.02 -9.85
N HIS A 460 11.72 -5.20 -9.10
CA HIS A 460 13.14 -5.44 -8.88
C HIS A 460 13.39 -6.80 -8.22
N CYS A 461 12.57 -7.18 -7.23
CA CYS A 461 12.63 -8.50 -6.62
C CYS A 461 12.41 -9.62 -7.64
N VAL A 462 11.37 -9.49 -8.48
CA VAL A 462 11.01 -10.48 -9.51
C VAL A 462 12.12 -10.63 -10.54
N VAL A 463 12.60 -9.52 -11.12
CA VAL A 463 13.65 -9.54 -12.15
C VAL A 463 14.95 -10.11 -11.60
N SER A 464 15.38 -9.68 -10.41
CA SER A 464 16.59 -10.20 -9.77
C SER A 464 16.47 -11.69 -9.44
N GLY A 465 15.28 -12.15 -9.01
CA GLY A 465 15.01 -13.58 -8.79
C GLY A 465 15.07 -14.41 -10.08
N ILE A 466 14.54 -13.90 -11.20
CA ILE A 466 14.63 -14.59 -12.50
C ILE A 466 16.09 -14.70 -12.95
N ILE A 467 16.85 -13.61 -12.85
CA ILE A 467 18.28 -13.60 -13.24
C ILE A 467 19.10 -14.54 -12.36
N ALA A 468 18.73 -14.71 -11.08
CA ALA A 468 19.43 -15.61 -10.15
C ALA A 468 19.40 -17.09 -10.58
N VAL A 469 18.39 -17.53 -11.35
CA VAL A 469 18.27 -18.92 -11.81
C VAL A 469 19.46 -19.37 -12.66
N ASP A 470 19.93 -18.50 -13.57
CA ASP A 470 21.16 -18.70 -14.33
C ASP A 470 21.85 -17.37 -14.59
N VAL A 471 22.62 -16.94 -13.59
CA VAL A 471 23.32 -15.65 -13.61
C VAL A 471 24.28 -15.54 -14.81
N LYS A 472 24.91 -16.63 -15.25
CA LYS A 472 25.90 -16.59 -16.33
C LYS A 472 25.24 -16.30 -17.68
N SER A 473 24.09 -16.93 -17.94
CA SER A 473 23.36 -16.77 -19.19
C SER A 473 22.49 -15.50 -19.20
N LEU A 474 21.81 -15.18 -18.09
CA LEU A 474 20.75 -14.17 -18.07
C LEU A 474 21.22 -12.74 -17.76
N LYS A 475 22.37 -12.58 -17.10
CA LYS A 475 22.89 -11.25 -16.72
C LYS A 475 23.13 -10.31 -17.92
N PRO A 476 23.69 -10.75 -19.06
CA PRO A 476 23.81 -9.91 -20.26
C PRO A 476 22.45 -9.44 -20.82
N TRP A 477 21.40 -10.22 -20.57
CA TRP A 477 20.04 -9.97 -21.06
C TRP A 477 19.16 -9.25 -20.04
N ALA A 478 19.72 -8.73 -18.93
CA ALA A 478 18.95 -8.16 -17.83
C ALA A 478 17.93 -7.08 -18.27
N THR A 479 18.35 -6.15 -19.13
CA THR A 479 17.46 -5.11 -19.68
C THR A 479 16.36 -5.72 -20.56
N THR A 480 16.71 -6.70 -21.38
CA THR A 480 15.77 -7.41 -22.26
C THR A 480 14.75 -8.22 -21.45
N ILE A 481 15.18 -8.89 -20.39
CA ILE A 481 14.32 -9.62 -19.45
C ILE A 481 13.37 -8.64 -18.75
N THR A 482 13.87 -7.48 -18.31
CA THR A 482 13.02 -6.45 -17.71
C THR A 482 11.97 -5.95 -18.71
N PHE A 483 12.36 -5.72 -19.97
CA PHE A 483 11.44 -5.32 -21.02
C PHE A 483 10.34 -6.38 -21.26
N PHE A 484 10.73 -7.63 -21.50
CA PHE A 484 9.77 -8.70 -21.77
C PHE A 484 8.88 -9.01 -20.56
N THR A 485 9.42 -8.95 -19.34
CA THR A 485 8.59 -9.14 -18.14
C THR A 485 7.59 -8.00 -17.98
N CYS A 486 7.96 -6.73 -18.20
CA CYS A 486 6.98 -5.65 -18.17
C CYS A 486 5.96 -5.75 -19.32
N LEU A 487 6.39 -6.13 -20.52
CA LEU A 487 5.53 -6.25 -21.69
C LEU A 487 4.53 -7.41 -21.59
N LEU A 488 4.94 -8.55 -21.03
CA LEU A 488 4.09 -9.74 -20.86
C LEU A 488 2.92 -9.49 -19.91
N HIS A 489 3.07 -8.52 -19.00
CA HIS A 489 2.08 -8.20 -17.97
C HIS A 489 1.33 -6.89 -18.23
N LEU A 490 1.51 -6.32 -19.44
CA LEU A 490 0.62 -5.31 -20.02
C LEU A 490 -0.57 -6.00 -20.67
#